data_AF-A0A0M8YAK4-F1
#
_entry.id   AF-A0A0M8YAK4-F1
#
_cell.length_a   1.000
_cell.length_b   1.000
_cell.length_c   1.000
_cell.angle_alpha   90.00
_cell.angle_beta   90.00
_cell.angle_gamma   90.00
#
_symmetry.space_group_name_H-M   'P 1'
#
loop_
_entity.id
_entity.type
_entity.pdbx_description
1 polymer ?
#
loop_
_entity_poly.entity_id
_entity_poly.type
_entity_poly.pdbx_seq_one_letter_code
_entity_poly.pdbx_strand_id
1 'polypeptide(L)'
;MFSCGRSSVVSVGAESTFDTVLVVDFGAQYAQLIARRVRECHVHSEIVPSTMPVEEMLAKNPKAIILSGGPSSVYAEGAPHVGAELFQTGVPTFGICYGFQAMTRALGGTVERTDLSEFGRTELTATNDSVLFSGLPDELLVWMSHGDSVVAAPEGFATVASTAGAPVAAFEDTDRRLFGVQFHPEVMHTEHGQDVLRTFLYEGAGCRPTWTMVNIVEEQLERIREQIGDKRVICALSGGVDSAVAGALVQRAVGDQLTCVFVDHGLLRKGEAEQVEKDYVAITGATLKVVDAEDRFLEALSGVTDPEEKRKIIGREFIRVFEQAAREVVVESGEHGAEVEFLVQGTLYPDVVESGGGTGTANIKSHHNVGGLPEDLQFTLVEPLRELFKDEVRKVGEELGLPPEMVWRQPFPGPGLGIRIIGEVTRDRLEILREADAIAREELSRAGLDRDIWQCPVVLLADVRSVGVQGDGRTYGHPVVLRPVSSEDAMTADWSRVPYDVLAKISNRITNEVREINRVTLDVTSKPPGTIEWE
;
A
#
# COMPACT_ATOMS: atom_id res chain seq x y z
N MET A 1 6.49 -5.52 44.84
CA MET A 1 5.09 -5.29 44.45
C MET A 1 5.02 -3.87 43.90
N PHE A 2 5.46 -3.67 42.66
CA PHE A 2 5.28 -2.42 41.92
C PHE A 2 4.94 -2.76 40.48
N SER A 3 3.88 -2.10 40.03
CA SER A 3 3.04 -2.38 38.88
C SER A 3 3.72 -2.00 37.56
N CYS A 4 3.65 -2.91 36.58
CA CYS A 4 4.05 -2.69 35.19
C CYS A 4 3.01 -1.78 34.52
N GLY A 5 3.40 -0.55 34.18
CA GLY A 5 2.58 0.39 33.42
C GLY A 5 2.58 0.02 31.94
N ARG A 6 1.41 -0.35 31.41
CA ARG A 6 1.18 -0.49 29.97
C ARG A 6 1.18 0.90 29.33
N SER A 7 1.92 1.05 28.23
CA SER A 7 1.76 2.17 27.30
C SER A 7 0.30 2.24 26.85
N SER A 8 -0.40 3.31 27.22
CA SER A 8 -1.78 3.55 26.84
C SER A 8 -1.81 4.29 25.51
N VAL A 9 -2.20 3.59 24.45
CA VAL A 9 -2.70 4.23 23.23
C VAL A 9 -3.96 5.01 23.63
N VAL A 10 -3.88 6.34 23.66
CA VAL A 10 -5.04 7.19 23.90
C VAL A 10 -5.87 7.18 22.61
N SER A 11 -6.87 6.30 22.52
CA SER A 11 -7.90 6.39 21.47
C SER A 11 -8.90 7.47 21.89
N VAL A 12 -8.69 8.70 21.43
CA VAL A 12 -9.70 9.76 21.55
C VAL A 12 -10.81 9.45 20.55
N GLY A 13 -11.97 9.02 21.04
CA GLY A 13 -13.15 8.75 20.23
C GLY A 13 -13.80 10.06 19.79
N ALA A 14 -13.35 10.60 18.67
CA ALA A 14 -14.24 11.39 17.82
C ALA A 14 -15.08 10.39 17.01
N GLU A 15 -16.42 10.46 17.13
CA GLU A 15 -17.31 9.70 16.24
C GLU A 15 -16.93 10.03 14.78
N SER A 16 -16.41 9.04 14.06
CA SER A 16 -16.05 9.19 12.65
C SER A 16 -17.24 9.73 11.87
N THR A 17 -17.03 10.76 11.07
CA THR A 17 -18.09 11.34 10.23
C THR A 17 -18.47 10.41 9.07
N PHE A 18 -17.67 9.36 8.83
CA PHE A 18 -17.80 8.43 7.72
C PHE A 18 -18.62 7.19 8.08
N ASP A 19 -19.50 6.81 7.16
CA ASP A 19 -20.12 5.49 7.19
C ASP A 19 -19.03 4.44 6.96
N THR A 20 -18.84 3.55 7.93
CA THR A 20 -17.77 2.54 7.91
C THR A 20 -18.31 1.17 7.55
N VAL A 21 -17.68 0.51 6.58
CA VAL A 21 -17.97 -0.88 6.17
C VAL A 21 -16.89 -1.80 6.70
N LEU A 22 -17.27 -2.84 7.45
CA LEU A 22 -16.31 -3.85 7.88
C LEU A 22 -16.17 -4.93 6.80
N VAL A 23 -14.94 -5.21 6.40
CA VAL A 23 -14.61 -6.30 5.48
C VAL A 23 -14.02 -7.45 6.30
N VAL A 24 -14.80 -8.50 6.50
CA VAL A 24 -14.39 -9.68 7.26
C VAL A 24 -13.50 -10.55 6.39
N ASP A 25 -12.24 -10.70 6.79
CA ASP A 25 -11.23 -11.49 6.08
C ASP A 25 -11.31 -12.97 6.45
N PHE A 26 -11.84 -13.78 5.53
CA PHE A 26 -11.88 -15.24 5.61
C PHE A 26 -10.64 -15.93 5.01
N GLY A 27 -9.60 -15.16 4.70
CA GLY A 27 -8.37 -15.60 4.07
C GLY A 27 -8.36 -15.36 2.56
N ALA A 28 -7.15 -15.23 1.99
CA ALA A 28 -6.83 -14.83 0.61
C ALA A 28 -6.66 -13.31 0.40
N GLN A 29 -6.04 -12.94 -0.73
CA GLN A 29 -5.70 -11.54 -1.08
C GLN A 29 -6.92 -10.65 -1.35
N TYR A 30 -8.13 -11.21 -1.39
CA TYR A 30 -9.35 -10.53 -1.81
C TYR A 30 -9.88 -9.52 -0.79
N ALA A 31 -9.65 -9.70 0.52
CA ALA A 31 -10.16 -8.76 1.53
C ALA A 31 -9.59 -7.34 1.34
N GLN A 32 -8.31 -7.23 0.98
CA GLN A 32 -7.69 -5.94 0.66
C GLN A 32 -8.26 -5.31 -0.62
N LEU A 33 -8.53 -6.13 -1.65
CA LEU A 33 -9.17 -5.66 -2.88
C LEU A 33 -10.60 -5.18 -2.62
N ILE A 34 -11.40 -5.93 -1.87
CA ILE A 34 -12.76 -5.53 -1.48
C ILE A 34 -12.72 -4.19 -0.73
N ALA A 35 -11.87 -4.06 0.29
CA ALA A 35 -11.70 -2.81 1.03
C ALA A 35 -11.36 -1.64 0.10
N ARG A 36 -10.43 -1.85 -0.85
CA ARG A 36 -10.08 -0.84 -1.84
C ARG A 36 -11.27 -0.46 -2.73
N ARG A 37 -12.04 -1.42 -3.23
CA ARG A 37 -13.22 -1.19 -4.09
C ARG A 37 -14.35 -0.45 -3.36
N VAL A 38 -14.53 -0.71 -2.06
CA VAL A 38 -15.46 0.05 -1.21
C VAL A 38 -15.05 1.52 -1.12
N ARG A 39 -13.75 1.80 -0.97
CA ARG A 39 -13.22 3.18 -0.94
C ARG A 39 -13.23 3.88 -2.30
N GLU A 40 -13.10 3.12 -3.39
CA GLU A 40 -13.36 3.64 -4.74
C GLU A 40 -14.82 4.06 -4.94
N CYS A 41 -15.75 3.48 -4.17
CA CYS A 41 -17.13 3.95 -4.03
C CYS A 41 -17.29 5.07 -2.98
N HIS A 42 -16.22 5.76 -2.56
CA HIS A 42 -16.29 6.84 -1.59
C HIS A 42 -16.94 6.47 -0.24
N VAL A 43 -16.81 5.20 0.18
CA VAL A 43 -17.25 4.74 1.51
C VAL A 43 -16.02 4.24 2.29
N HIS A 44 -15.94 4.58 3.58
CA HIS A 44 -14.83 4.12 4.41
C HIS A 44 -14.93 2.60 4.63
N SER A 45 -13.79 1.91 4.65
CA SER A 45 -13.73 0.47 4.90
C SER A 45 -12.63 0.09 5.88
N GLU A 46 -12.92 -0.86 6.76
CA GLU A 46 -11.96 -1.47 7.68
C GLU A 46 -11.99 -3.00 7.56
N ILE A 47 -10.84 -3.61 7.31
CA ILE A 47 -10.63 -5.06 7.31
C ILE A 47 -10.55 -5.56 8.76
N VAL A 48 -11.33 -6.58 9.07
CA VAL A 48 -11.35 -7.24 10.39
C VAL A 48 -11.16 -8.75 10.23
N PRO A 49 -10.48 -9.43 11.17
CA PRO A 49 -10.30 -10.87 11.09
C PRO A 49 -11.64 -11.60 11.24
N SER A 50 -11.80 -12.74 10.57
CA SER A 50 -12.98 -13.61 10.70
C SER A 50 -13.26 -14.11 12.12
N THR A 51 -12.28 -14.03 13.01
CA THR A 51 -12.38 -14.44 14.42
C THR A 51 -12.90 -13.34 15.34
N MET A 52 -13.09 -12.11 14.84
CA MET A 52 -13.61 -11.01 15.64
C MET A 52 -15.05 -11.33 16.10
N PRO A 53 -15.36 -11.25 17.41
CA PRO A 53 -16.71 -11.46 17.91
C PRO A 53 -17.70 -10.44 17.34
N VAL A 54 -18.96 -10.86 17.13
CA VAL A 54 -20.02 -9.97 16.61
C VAL A 54 -20.22 -8.73 17.49
N GLU A 55 -20.12 -8.87 18.81
CA GLU A 55 -20.21 -7.73 19.74
C GLU A 55 -19.11 -6.69 19.49
N GLU A 56 -17.87 -7.12 19.22
CA GLU A 56 -16.76 -6.22 18.90
C GLU A 56 -16.95 -5.57 17.52
N MET A 57 -17.48 -6.32 16.54
CA MET A 57 -17.85 -5.75 15.24
C MET A 57 -18.91 -4.65 15.39
N LEU A 58 -19.95 -4.88 16.20
CA LEU A 58 -21.02 -3.90 16.44
C LEU A 58 -20.53 -2.69 17.23
N ALA A 59 -19.57 -2.86 18.15
CA ALA A 59 -18.99 -1.75 18.91
C ALA A 59 -18.27 -0.72 18.01
N LYS A 60 -17.88 -1.12 16.79
CA LYS A 60 -17.35 -0.22 15.75
C LYS A 60 -18.44 0.56 14.98
N ASN A 61 -19.72 0.36 15.31
CA ASN A 61 -20.88 0.97 14.67
C ASN A 61 -20.88 0.86 13.12
N PRO A 62 -20.75 -0.35 12.56
CA PRO A 62 -20.65 -0.54 11.12
C PRO A 62 -21.95 -0.19 10.41
N LYS A 63 -21.83 0.52 9.29
CA LYS A 63 -22.95 0.79 8.38
C LYS A 63 -23.31 -0.45 7.55
N ALA A 64 -22.31 -1.26 7.21
CA ALA A 64 -22.47 -2.53 6.52
C ALA A 64 -21.31 -3.48 6.85
N ILE A 65 -21.51 -4.76 6.56
CA ILE A 65 -20.50 -5.81 6.70
C ILE A 65 -20.37 -6.55 5.35
N ILE A 66 -19.14 -6.74 4.87
CA ILE A 66 -18.84 -7.57 3.71
C ILE A 66 -18.05 -8.79 4.17
N LEU A 67 -18.54 -9.97 3.83
CA LEU A 67 -17.92 -11.26 4.11
C LEU A 67 -17.08 -11.66 2.90
N SER A 68 -15.75 -11.68 3.02
CA SER A 68 -14.86 -11.93 1.88
C SER A 68 -14.93 -13.35 1.33
N GLY A 69 -14.31 -13.55 0.17
CA GLY A 69 -13.94 -14.90 -0.29
C GLY A 69 -12.89 -15.55 0.60
N GLY A 70 -12.62 -16.83 0.34
CA GLY A 70 -11.64 -17.63 1.07
C GLY A 70 -11.33 -18.94 0.33
N PRO A 71 -10.14 -19.54 0.53
CA PRO A 71 -9.72 -20.74 -0.21
C PRO A 71 -10.34 -22.04 0.34
N SER A 72 -10.95 -21.99 1.52
CA SER A 72 -11.50 -23.14 2.21
C SER A 72 -12.86 -23.57 1.64
N SER A 73 -13.18 -24.86 1.73
CA SER A 73 -14.58 -25.30 1.68
C SER A 73 -15.26 -24.95 3.00
N VAL A 74 -16.53 -24.54 2.98
CA VAL A 74 -17.28 -24.23 4.21
C VAL A 74 -17.44 -25.46 5.12
N TYR A 75 -17.30 -26.67 4.59
CA TYR A 75 -17.39 -27.93 5.35
C TYR A 75 -16.03 -28.45 5.85
N ALA A 76 -14.92 -27.82 5.46
CA ALA A 76 -13.60 -28.27 5.89
C ALA A 76 -13.43 -28.08 7.42
N GLU A 77 -12.69 -29.00 8.04
CA GLU A 77 -12.37 -28.91 9.46
C GLU A 77 -11.52 -27.67 9.73
N GLY A 78 -11.92 -26.85 10.71
CA GLY A 78 -11.25 -25.59 11.03
C GLY A 78 -11.47 -24.45 10.03
N ALA A 79 -12.38 -24.62 9.07
CA ALA A 79 -12.76 -23.53 8.18
C ALA A 79 -13.39 -22.37 8.98
N PRO A 80 -13.14 -21.11 8.60
CA PRO A 80 -13.75 -19.99 9.29
C PRO A 80 -15.29 -20.07 9.31
N HIS A 81 -15.91 -19.66 10.41
CA HIS A 81 -17.36 -19.76 10.55
C HIS A 81 -17.95 -18.42 10.96
N VAL A 82 -19.15 -18.14 10.43
CA VAL A 82 -19.99 -17.00 10.82
C VAL A 82 -21.29 -17.55 11.39
N GLY A 83 -21.66 -17.10 12.58
CA GLY A 83 -22.89 -17.53 13.23
C GLY A 83 -24.11 -16.75 12.74
N ALA A 84 -25.30 -17.34 12.92
CA ALA A 84 -26.57 -16.73 12.52
C ALA A 84 -26.84 -15.41 13.26
N GLU A 85 -26.25 -15.23 14.44
CA GLU A 85 -26.36 -14.03 15.27
C GLU A 85 -25.89 -12.75 14.53
N LEU A 86 -24.92 -12.84 13.62
CA LEU A 86 -24.47 -11.69 12.83
C LEU A 86 -25.60 -11.13 11.97
N PHE A 87 -26.35 -12.01 11.32
CA PHE A 87 -27.43 -11.64 10.40
C PHE A 87 -28.72 -11.22 11.12
N GLN A 88 -28.79 -11.42 12.45
CA GLN A 88 -29.90 -10.98 13.29
C GLN A 88 -29.71 -9.56 13.85
N THR A 89 -28.52 -8.98 13.66
CA THR A 89 -28.19 -7.62 14.15
C THR A 89 -28.92 -6.51 13.41
N GLY A 90 -29.42 -6.79 12.20
CA GLY A 90 -30.01 -5.79 11.31
C GLY A 90 -28.99 -4.94 10.55
N VAL A 91 -27.68 -5.20 10.71
CA VAL A 91 -26.64 -4.54 9.91
C VAL A 91 -26.65 -5.15 8.49
N PRO A 92 -26.77 -4.34 7.42
CA PRO A 92 -26.71 -4.81 6.04
C PRO A 92 -25.44 -5.65 5.79
N THR A 93 -25.61 -6.83 5.22
CA THR A 93 -24.48 -7.76 5.03
C THR A 93 -24.40 -8.31 3.61
N PHE A 94 -23.20 -8.32 3.03
CA PHE A 94 -22.94 -8.84 1.69
C PHE A 94 -21.93 -9.98 1.72
N GLY A 95 -22.33 -11.17 1.25
CA GLY A 95 -21.46 -12.33 1.11
C GLY A 95 -20.84 -12.45 -0.27
N ILE A 96 -19.51 -12.65 -0.33
CA ILE A 96 -18.78 -12.88 -1.60
C ILE A 96 -18.13 -14.26 -1.56
N CYS A 97 -18.41 -15.11 -2.54
CA CYS A 97 -17.84 -16.45 -2.71
C CYS A 97 -17.90 -17.30 -1.43
N TYR A 98 -16.81 -17.44 -0.66
CA TYR A 98 -16.82 -18.14 0.63
C TYR A 98 -17.78 -17.48 1.63
N GLY A 99 -17.76 -16.15 1.75
CA GLY A 99 -18.68 -15.41 2.62
C GLY A 99 -20.14 -15.63 2.25
N PHE A 100 -20.43 -15.77 0.96
CA PHE A 100 -21.76 -16.12 0.44
C PHE A 100 -22.19 -17.54 0.88
N GLN A 101 -21.29 -18.51 0.78
CA GLN A 101 -21.55 -19.89 1.24
C GLN A 101 -21.68 -19.97 2.76
N ALA A 102 -20.86 -19.22 3.50
CA ALA A 102 -20.90 -19.16 4.95
C ALA A 102 -22.23 -18.55 5.43
N MET A 103 -22.68 -17.46 4.81
CA MET A 103 -24.00 -16.86 5.04
C MET A 103 -25.12 -17.85 4.74
N THR A 104 -25.05 -18.54 3.59
CA THR A 104 -26.03 -19.55 3.18
C THR A 104 -26.18 -20.63 4.25
N ARG A 105 -25.06 -21.20 4.70
CA ARG A 105 -25.04 -22.27 5.69
C ARG A 105 -25.58 -21.80 7.04
N ALA A 106 -25.18 -20.61 7.49
CA ALA A 106 -25.63 -20.04 8.76
C ALA A 106 -27.15 -19.79 8.79
N LEU A 107 -27.76 -19.50 7.64
CA LEU A 107 -29.18 -19.22 7.50
C LEU A 107 -30.01 -20.44 7.07
N GLY A 108 -29.41 -21.63 7.00
CA GLY A 108 -30.11 -22.89 6.72
C GLY A 108 -30.34 -23.21 5.23
N GLY A 109 -29.65 -22.53 4.32
CA GLY A 109 -29.57 -22.92 2.91
C GLY A 109 -28.62 -24.11 2.68
N THR A 110 -28.50 -24.55 1.43
CA THR A 110 -27.72 -25.74 1.07
C THR A 110 -26.54 -25.35 0.17
N VAL A 111 -25.33 -25.72 0.62
CA VAL A 111 -24.08 -25.62 -0.15
C VAL A 111 -23.63 -27.04 -0.49
N GLU A 112 -23.32 -27.31 -1.76
CA GLU A 112 -22.84 -28.61 -2.21
C GLU A 112 -21.57 -28.48 -3.02
N ARG A 113 -20.75 -29.55 -3.03
CA ARG A 113 -19.68 -29.69 -3.99
C ARG A 113 -20.28 -30.05 -5.34
N THR A 114 -20.17 -29.15 -6.32
CA THR A 114 -20.58 -29.44 -7.68
C THR A 114 -19.47 -30.18 -8.43
N ASP A 115 -19.84 -31.13 -9.28
CA ASP A 115 -18.90 -31.85 -10.16
C ASP A 115 -18.26 -30.91 -11.22
N LEU A 116 -18.86 -29.73 -11.40
CA LEU A 116 -18.37 -28.62 -12.22
C LEU A 116 -17.81 -27.56 -11.25
N SER A 117 -16.49 -27.57 -11.06
CA SER A 117 -15.82 -26.43 -10.43
C SER A 117 -15.63 -25.32 -11.47
N GLU A 118 -16.15 -24.13 -11.20
CA GLU A 118 -16.01 -22.97 -12.08
C GLU A 118 -14.82 -22.12 -11.60
N PHE A 119 -13.76 -22.11 -12.40
CA PHE A 119 -12.58 -21.27 -12.19
C PHE A 119 -12.38 -20.39 -13.42
N GLY A 120 -12.46 -19.08 -13.23
CA GLY A 120 -12.22 -18.09 -14.26
C GLY A 120 -13.50 -17.45 -14.78
N ARG A 121 -13.47 -17.04 -16.06
CA ARG A 121 -14.51 -16.26 -16.70
C ARG A 121 -15.74 -17.13 -17.00
N THR A 122 -16.90 -16.73 -16.49
CA THR A 122 -18.17 -17.45 -16.61
C THR A 122 -19.28 -16.50 -17.03
N GLU A 123 -20.20 -16.96 -17.88
CA GLU A 123 -21.42 -16.25 -18.23
C GLU A 123 -22.45 -16.37 -17.10
N LEU A 124 -22.90 -15.23 -16.60
CA LEU A 124 -23.92 -15.07 -15.57
C LEU A 124 -25.19 -14.53 -16.20
N THR A 125 -26.33 -15.17 -15.92
CA THR A 125 -27.65 -14.61 -16.20
C THR A 125 -28.19 -14.00 -14.91
N ALA A 126 -28.41 -12.69 -14.90
CA ALA A 126 -28.92 -11.92 -13.78
C ALA A 126 -30.32 -11.37 -14.08
N THR A 127 -31.11 -11.11 -13.03
CA THR A 127 -32.43 -10.51 -13.14
C THR A 127 -32.37 -9.02 -12.77
N ASN A 128 -32.81 -8.17 -13.70
CA ASN A 128 -32.83 -6.71 -13.53
C ASN A 128 -33.84 -6.17 -12.51
N ASP A 129 -34.81 -6.99 -12.09
CA ASP A 129 -35.75 -6.67 -11.00
C ASP A 129 -35.11 -6.79 -9.60
N SER A 130 -33.82 -7.12 -9.52
CA SER A 130 -33.06 -7.17 -8.27
C SER A 130 -32.45 -5.82 -7.90
N VAL A 131 -32.16 -5.63 -6.62
CA VAL A 131 -31.39 -4.46 -6.16
C VAL A 131 -29.97 -4.55 -6.68
N LEU A 132 -29.28 -5.68 -6.50
CA LEU A 132 -27.85 -5.80 -6.86
C LEU A 132 -27.55 -5.56 -8.34
N PHE A 133 -28.42 -6.02 -9.25
CA PHE A 133 -28.19 -5.97 -10.69
C PHE A 133 -29.02 -4.89 -11.39
N SER A 134 -29.69 -4.02 -10.65
CA SER A 134 -30.54 -2.98 -11.23
C SER A 134 -29.77 -2.09 -12.21
N GLY A 135 -30.24 -2.05 -13.46
CA GLY A 135 -29.64 -1.24 -14.53
C GLY A 135 -28.41 -1.86 -15.20
N LEU A 136 -28.10 -3.12 -14.92
CA LEU A 136 -27.04 -3.88 -15.59
C LEU A 136 -27.61 -4.75 -16.74
N PRO A 137 -26.77 -5.23 -17.67
CA PRO A 137 -27.18 -6.25 -18.62
C PRO A 137 -27.69 -7.54 -17.95
N ASP A 138 -28.66 -8.21 -18.58
CA ASP A 138 -29.16 -9.53 -18.12
C ASP A 138 -28.09 -10.64 -18.23
N GLU A 139 -27.12 -10.47 -19.14
CA GLU A 139 -26.00 -11.38 -19.33
C GLU A 139 -24.68 -10.64 -19.08
N LEU A 140 -23.87 -11.17 -18.17
CA LEU A 140 -22.62 -10.56 -17.69
C LEU A 140 -21.51 -11.60 -17.68
N LEU A 141 -20.27 -11.17 -17.93
CA LEU A 141 -19.10 -12.04 -17.72
C LEU A 141 -18.49 -11.77 -16.34
N VAL A 142 -18.49 -12.79 -15.49
CA VAL A 142 -18.02 -12.70 -14.10
C VAL A 142 -16.86 -13.64 -13.82
N TRP A 143 -16.11 -13.37 -12.76
CA TRP A 143 -15.00 -14.22 -12.32
C TRP A 143 -15.43 -15.17 -11.18
N MET A 144 -15.55 -16.45 -11.51
CA MET A 144 -15.82 -17.53 -10.56
C MET A 144 -14.52 -18.13 -10.00
N SER A 145 -14.52 -18.48 -8.72
CA SER A 145 -13.38 -19.14 -8.07
C SER A 145 -13.84 -20.05 -6.93
N HIS A 146 -14.57 -21.11 -7.27
CA HIS A 146 -15.16 -21.97 -6.25
C HIS A 146 -15.20 -23.46 -6.64
N GLY A 147 -15.03 -24.32 -5.64
CA GLY A 147 -15.28 -25.77 -5.75
C GLY A 147 -16.64 -26.20 -5.18
N ASP A 148 -17.18 -25.41 -4.25
CA ASP A 148 -18.50 -25.57 -3.67
C ASP A 148 -19.44 -24.52 -4.30
N SER A 149 -20.74 -24.77 -4.38
CA SER A 149 -21.72 -23.77 -4.80
C SER A 149 -23.01 -23.87 -4.00
N VAL A 150 -23.76 -22.76 -3.95
CA VAL A 150 -25.10 -22.74 -3.35
C VAL A 150 -26.08 -23.40 -4.31
N VAL A 151 -26.73 -24.47 -3.87
CA VAL A 151 -27.76 -25.17 -4.65
C VAL A 151 -29.18 -24.79 -4.24
N ALA A 152 -29.36 -24.31 -3.01
CA ALA A 152 -30.61 -23.78 -2.50
C ALA A 152 -30.37 -22.56 -1.61
N ALA A 153 -30.99 -21.43 -1.98
CA ALA A 153 -30.97 -20.22 -1.17
C ALA A 153 -31.70 -20.43 0.17
N PRO A 154 -31.32 -19.72 1.25
CA PRO A 154 -32.05 -19.78 2.51
C PRO A 154 -33.50 -19.29 2.35
N GLU A 155 -34.39 -19.70 3.27
CA GLU A 155 -35.79 -19.27 3.22
C GLU A 155 -35.92 -17.74 3.30
N GLY A 156 -36.79 -17.18 2.45
CA GLY A 156 -37.06 -15.74 2.35
C GLY A 156 -36.17 -14.99 1.34
N PHE A 157 -35.15 -15.64 0.78
CA PHE A 157 -34.29 -15.01 -0.23
C PHE A 157 -34.84 -15.20 -1.65
N ALA A 158 -34.70 -14.17 -2.48
CA ALA A 158 -34.90 -14.24 -3.92
C ALA A 158 -33.58 -14.60 -4.61
N THR A 159 -33.56 -15.66 -5.41
CA THR A 159 -32.45 -15.94 -6.32
C THR A 159 -32.51 -14.97 -7.48
N VAL A 160 -31.45 -14.19 -7.67
CA VAL A 160 -31.41 -13.08 -8.64
C VAL A 160 -30.36 -13.26 -9.73
N ALA A 161 -29.50 -14.28 -9.63
CA ALA A 161 -28.62 -14.67 -10.73
C ALA A 161 -28.27 -16.17 -10.70
N SER A 162 -27.94 -16.72 -11.87
CA SER A 162 -27.53 -18.12 -12.06
C SER A 162 -26.48 -18.27 -13.17
N THR A 163 -25.67 -19.31 -13.09
CA THR A 163 -24.81 -19.78 -14.20
C THR A 163 -25.20 -21.21 -14.60
N ALA A 164 -24.54 -21.75 -15.63
CA ALA A 164 -24.71 -23.15 -15.98
C ALA A 164 -24.23 -24.11 -14.88
N GLY A 165 -23.22 -23.73 -14.10
CA GLY A 165 -22.64 -24.53 -13.01
C GLY A 165 -23.18 -24.23 -11.61
N ALA A 166 -23.79 -23.06 -11.40
CA ALA A 166 -24.30 -22.59 -10.11
C ALA A 166 -25.75 -22.09 -10.27
N PRO A 167 -26.77 -22.89 -9.88
CA PRO A 167 -28.17 -22.48 -10.01
C PRO A 167 -28.54 -21.29 -9.12
N VAL A 168 -27.77 -21.05 -8.04
CA VAL A 168 -27.87 -19.87 -7.19
C VAL A 168 -26.51 -19.17 -7.19
N ALA A 169 -26.29 -18.32 -8.19
CA ALA A 169 -25.07 -17.52 -8.30
C ALA A 169 -25.17 -16.17 -7.58
N ALA A 170 -26.38 -15.69 -7.29
CA ALA A 170 -26.63 -14.58 -6.39
C ALA A 170 -28.03 -14.67 -5.76
N PHE A 171 -28.16 -14.20 -4.52
CA PHE A 171 -29.45 -14.00 -3.87
C PHE A 171 -29.51 -12.68 -3.11
N GLU A 172 -30.72 -12.25 -2.80
CA GLU A 172 -30.96 -11.11 -1.92
C GLU A 172 -32.25 -11.28 -1.09
N ASP A 173 -32.23 -10.66 0.09
CA ASP A 173 -33.37 -10.42 0.95
C ASP A 173 -33.32 -8.94 1.32
N THR A 174 -34.15 -8.14 0.65
CA THR A 174 -34.14 -6.68 0.76
C THR A 174 -34.75 -6.18 2.07
N ASP A 175 -35.65 -6.95 2.69
CA ASP A 175 -36.26 -6.64 3.99
C ASP A 175 -35.23 -6.77 5.11
N ARG A 176 -34.45 -7.86 5.13
CA ARG A 176 -33.34 -8.07 6.08
C ARG A 176 -32.03 -7.41 5.65
N ARG A 177 -31.96 -6.88 4.42
CA ARG A 177 -30.77 -6.28 3.79
C ARG A 177 -29.57 -7.24 3.76
N LEU A 178 -29.85 -8.47 3.40
CA LEU A 178 -28.86 -9.54 3.26
C LEU A 178 -28.69 -9.87 1.78
N PHE A 179 -27.46 -9.84 1.32
CA PHE A 179 -27.12 -9.96 -0.09
C PHE A 179 -25.97 -10.95 -0.27
N GLY A 180 -25.86 -11.58 -1.43
CA GLY A 180 -24.67 -12.36 -1.71
C GLY A 180 -24.50 -12.83 -3.13
N VAL A 181 -23.24 -13.05 -3.51
CA VAL A 181 -22.81 -13.47 -4.85
C VAL A 181 -21.75 -14.57 -4.76
N GLN A 182 -21.78 -15.50 -5.72
CA GLN A 182 -20.82 -16.60 -5.82
C GLN A 182 -19.53 -16.19 -6.54
N PHE A 183 -19.56 -15.12 -7.34
CA PHE A 183 -18.42 -14.57 -8.08
C PHE A 183 -17.72 -13.45 -7.29
N HIS A 184 -16.58 -12.98 -7.80
CA HIS A 184 -15.78 -11.91 -7.20
C HIS A 184 -16.03 -10.55 -7.90
N PRO A 185 -16.90 -9.66 -7.39
CA PRO A 185 -17.13 -8.34 -7.97
C PRO A 185 -15.93 -7.38 -7.82
N GLU A 186 -14.98 -7.68 -6.93
CA GLU A 186 -13.82 -6.83 -6.64
C GLU A 186 -12.68 -6.93 -7.67
N VAL A 187 -12.69 -7.97 -8.52
CA VAL A 187 -11.63 -8.20 -9.51
C VAL A 187 -11.98 -7.56 -10.85
N MET A 188 -10.96 -7.05 -11.56
CA MET A 188 -11.10 -6.40 -12.86
C MET A 188 -11.70 -7.29 -13.96
N HIS A 189 -11.64 -8.61 -13.77
CA HIS A 189 -12.18 -9.59 -14.73
C HIS A 189 -13.71 -9.68 -14.72
N THR A 190 -14.37 -9.22 -13.65
CA THR A 190 -15.82 -9.20 -13.54
C THR A 190 -16.36 -7.93 -14.17
N GLU A 191 -17.09 -8.06 -15.27
CA GLU A 191 -17.79 -6.95 -15.91
C GLU A 191 -18.80 -6.36 -14.92
N HIS A 192 -18.84 -5.04 -14.80
CA HIS A 192 -19.72 -4.33 -13.87
C HIS A 192 -19.56 -4.70 -12.38
N GLY A 193 -18.45 -5.35 -11.97
CA GLY A 193 -18.22 -5.72 -10.58
C GLY A 193 -18.24 -4.53 -9.61
N GLN A 194 -17.64 -3.41 -10.02
CA GLN A 194 -17.69 -2.15 -9.25
C GLN A 194 -19.12 -1.59 -9.14
N ASP A 195 -19.95 -1.74 -10.17
CA ASP A 195 -21.35 -1.31 -10.15
C ASP A 195 -22.16 -2.12 -9.13
N VAL A 196 -21.96 -3.45 -9.07
CA VAL A 196 -22.61 -4.33 -8.08
C VAL A 196 -22.24 -3.91 -6.64
N LEU A 197 -20.95 -3.70 -6.37
CA LEU A 197 -20.48 -3.23 -5.06
C LEU A 197 -21.08 -1.87 -4.70
N ARG A 198 -21.07 -0.93 -5.66
CA ARG A 198 -21.66 0.40 -5.48
C ARG A 198 -23.15 0.32 -5.14
N THR A 199 -23.91 -0.51 -5.85
CA THR A 199 -25.36 -0.65 -5.62
C THR A 199 -25.65 -1.28 -4.26
N PHE A 200 -24.89 -2.30 -3.83
CA PHE A 200 -25.00 -2.80 -2.45
C PHE A 200 -24.72 -1.69 -1.44
N LEU A 201 -23.62 -0.95 -1.59
CA LEU A 201 -23.21 0.08 -0.63
C LEU A 201 -24.25 1.20 -0.54
N TYR A 202 -24.73 1.72 -1.66
CA TYR A 202 -25.62 2.88 -1.67
C TYR A 202 -27.08 2.50 -1.47
N GLU A 203 -27.60 1.55 -2.25
CA GLU A 203 -29.02 1.19 -2.23
C GLU A 203 -29.32 0.10 -1.19
N GLY A 204 -28.46 -0.92 -1.10
CA GLY A 204 -28.64 -2.04 -0.16
C GLY A 204 -28.37 -1.65 1.30
N ALA A 205 -27.27 -0.94 1.55
CA ALA A 205 -26.83 -0.56 2.89
C ALA A 205 -27.15 0.89 3.27
N GLY A 206 -27.39 1.78 2.29
CA GLY A 206 -27.64 3.20 2.54
C GLY A 206 -26.39 3.95 3.01
N CYS A 207 -25.20 3.52 2.59
CA CYS A 207 -23.94 4.20 2.89
C CYS A 207 -23.86 5.54 2.16
N ARG A 208 -23.38 6.56 2.87
CA ARG A 208 -23.13 7.90 2.31
C ARG A 208 -21.75 7.93 1.64
N PRO A 209 -21.61 8.49 0.43
CA PRO A 209 -20.33 8.58 -0.27
C PRO A 209 -19.49 9.76 0.26
N THR A 210 -19.14 9.74 1.54
CA THR A 210 -18.43 10.84 2.23
C THR A 210 -16.93 10.63 2.33
N TRP A 211 -16.40 9.44 2.02
CA TRP A 211 -14.96 9.17 2.00
C TRP A 211 -14.32 9.77 0.74
N THR A 212 -14.08 11.08 0.82
CA THR A 212 -13.47 11.89 -0.25
C THR A 212 -12.20 12.54 0.28
N MET A 213 -11.24 12.82 -0.60
CA MET A 213 -9.93 13.34 -0.20
C MET A 213 -10.03 14.66 0.56
N VAL A 214 -10.98 15.53 0.19
CA VAL A 214 -11.25 16.79 0.90
C VAL A 214 -11.67 16.52 2.34
N ASN A 215 -12.68 15.66 2.54
CA ASN A 215 -13.17 15.33 3.88
C ASN A 215 -12.11 14.61 4.72
N ILE A 216 -11.33 13.71 4.11
CA ILE A 216 -10.22 13.02 4.77
C ILE A 216 -9.18 14.02 5.26
N VAL A 217 -8.76 14.97 4.40
CA VAL A 217 -7.79 16.00 4.78
C VAL A 217 -8.36 16.85 5.92
N GLU A 218 -9.60 17.31 5.84
CA GLU A 218 -10.22 18.13 6.90
C GLU A 218 -10.28 17.39 8.24
N GLU A 219 -10.79 16.15 8.28
CA GLU A 219 -10.88 15.35 9.51
C GLU A 219 -9.49 15.04 10.10
N GLN A 220 -8.50 14.72 9.25
CA GLN A 220 -7.14 14.46 9.72
C GLN A 220 -6.48 15.73 10.28
N LEU A 221 -6.70 16.90 9.66
CA LEU A 221 -6.17 18.17 10.19
C LEU A 221 -6.73 18.47 11.59
N GLU A 222 -8.01 18.20 11.84
CA GLU A 222 -8.62 18.34 13.16
C GLU A 222 -8.02 17.35 14.17
N ARG A 223 -7.97 16.06 13.82
CA ARG A 223 -7.37 15.01 14.68
C ARG A 223 -5.91 15.31 15.05
N ILE A 224 -5.11 15.76 14.09
CA ILE A 224 -3.70 16.10 14.31
C ILE A 224 -3.58 17.29 15.28
N ARG A 225 -4.40 18.33 15.11
CA ARG A 225 -4.39 19.49 16.02
C ARG A 225 -4.79 19.11 17.44
N GLU A 226 -5.82 18.28 17.59
CA GLU A 226 -6.26 17.79 18.89
C GLU A 226 -5.20 16.91 19.56
N GLN A 227 -4.55 16.03 18.79
CA GLN A 227 -3.52 15.13 19.31
C GLN A 227 -2.25 15.89 19.73
N ILE A 228 -1.77 16.81 18.91
CA ILE A 228 -0.49 17.51 19.13
C ILE A 228 -0.66 18.68 20.12
N GLY A 229 -1.77 19.42 20.04
CA GLY A 229 -2.01 20.62 20.84
C GLY A 229 -0.96 21.70 20.60
N ASP A 230 -0.27 22.11 21.67
CA ASP A 230 0.77 23.15 21.63
C ASP A 230 2.20 22.59 21.65
N LYS A 231 2.36 21.26 21.56
CA LYS A 231 3.67 20.60 21.66
C LYS A 231 4.39 20.55 20.32
N ARG A 232 5.71 20.44 20.34
CA ARG A 232 6.49 20.30 19.10
C ARG A 232 6.51 18.87 18.59
N VAL A 233 6.64 18.76 17.27
CA VAL A 233 6.61 17.50 16.53
C VAL A 233 7.79 17.43 15.57
N ILE A 234 8.40 16.24 15.48
CA ILE A 234 9.45 15.94 14.52
C ILE A 234 8.90 15.02 13.43
N CYS A 235 9.27 15.26 12.17
CA CYS A 235 9.00 14.32 11.07
C CYS A 235 10.31 13.84 10.45
N ALA A 236 10.47 12.52 10.31
CA ALA A 236 11.53 11.95 9.50
C ALA A 236 11.13 12.00 8.02
N LEU A 237 11.72 12.90 7.24
CA LEU A 237 11.55 12.94 5.80
C LEU A 237 12.57 12.00 5.15
N SER A 238 12.07 11.01 4.40
CA SER A 238 12.90 10.06 3.65
C SER A 238 13.01 10.42 2.16
N GLY A 239 12.34 11.49 1.72
CA GLY A 239 12.13 11.80 0.30
C GLY A 239 11.03 10.96 -0.38
N GLY A 240 10.56 9.88 0.26
CA GLY A 240 9.43 9.10 -0.23
C GLY A 240 8.10 9.87 -0.19
N VAL A 241 7.14 9.42 -1.01
CA VAL A 241 5.80 10.03 -1.09
C VAL A 241 5.11 10.04 0.28
N ASP A 242 5.20 8.95 1.04
CA ASP A 242 4.41 8.79 2.28
C ASP A 242 4.89 9.74 3.37
N SER A 243 6.21 9.84 3.59
CA SER A 243 6.77 10.78 4.55
C SER A 243 6.55 12.23 4.14
N ALA A 244 6.64 12.55 2.84
CA ALA A 244 6.38 13.88 2.32
C ALA A 244 4.91 14.30 2.54
N VAL A 245 3.95 13.44 2.21
CA VAL A 245 2.51 13.70 2.39
C VAL A 245 2.16 13.77 3.87
N ALA A 246 2.68 12.87 4.71
CA ALA A 246 2.46 12.90 6.16
C ALA A 246 2.99 14.20 6.77
N GLY A 247 4.23 14.58 6.43
CA GLY A 247 4.82 15.84 6.88
C GLY A 247 4.05 17.07 6.38
N ALA A 248 3.55 17.05 5.14
CA ALA A 248 2.79 18.17 4.59
C ALA A 248 1.42 18.33 5.27
N LEU A 249 0.77 17.21 5.61
CA LEU A 249 -0.49 17.22 6.34
C LEU A 249 -0.30 17.75 7.77
N VAL A 250 0.74 17.30 8.47
CA VAL A 250 1.08 17.79 9.81
C VAL A 250 1.48 19.27 9.77
N GLN A 251 2.29 19.69 8.78
CA GLN A 251 2.65 21.10 8.58
C GLN A 251 1.41 21.98 8.42
N ARG A 252 0.42 21.53 7.64
CA ARG A 252 -0.84 22.26 7.45
C ARG A 252 -1.71 22.27 8.71
N ALA A 253 -1.57 21.27 9.57
CA ALA A 253 -2.29 21.18 10.83
C ALA A 253 -1.72 22.13 11.89
N VAL A 254 -0.40 22.09 12.11
CA VAL A 254 0.26 22.71 13.28
C VAL A 254 1.31 23.78 12.94
N GLY A 255 1.62 24.01 11.66
CA GLY A 255 2.52 25.07 11.21
C GLY A 255 3.92 24.96 11.83
N ASP A 256 4.38 26.06 12.46
CA ASP A 256 5.72 26.22 13.02
C ASP A 256 6.06 25.27 14.19
N GLN A 257 5.11 24.43 14.63
CA GLN A 257 5.38 23.37 15.61
C GLN A 257 6.16 22.19 15.00
N LEU A 258 6.14 22.04 13.67
CA LEU A 258 6.79 20.93 12.96
C LEU A 258 8.22 21.27 12.55
N THR A 259 9.14 20.37 12.91
CA THR A 259 10.50 20.32 12.35
C THR A 259 10.69 19.01 11.59
N CYS A 260 10.96 19.11 10.30
CA CYS A 260 11.33 17.97 9.47
C CYS A 260 12.83 17.73 9.54
N VAL A 261 13.23 16.47 9.64
CA VAL A 261 14.63 16.03 9.57
C VAL A 261 14.81 15.18 8.32
N PHE A 262 15.75 15.56 7.47
CA PHE A 262 16.12 14.84 6.27
C PHE A 262 17.58 14.40 6.36
N VAL A 263 17.83 13.10 6.30
CA VAL A 263 19.18 12.53 6.36
C VAL A 263 19.63 12.21 4.94
N ASP A 264 20.58 12.98 4.42
CA ASP A 264 21.27 12.63 3.19
C ASP A 264 22.37 11.61 3.51
N HIS A 265 22.01 10.34 3.36
CA HIS A 265 22.93 9.22 3.56
C HIS A 265 23.79 8.95 2.32
N GLY A 266 23.71 9.77 1.26
CA GLY A 266 24.55 9.63 0.07
C GLY A 266 24.20 8.44 -0.83
N LEU A 267 23.07 7.76 -0.62
CA LEU A 267 22.59 6.66 -1.49
C LEU A 267 21.32 7.04 -2.27
N LEU A 268 21.00 8.33 -2.34
CA LEU A 268 19.85 8.87 -3.07
C LEU A 268 20.15 9.04 -4.57
N ARG A 269 19.09 9.24 -5.36
CA ARG A 269 19.21 9.49 -6.80
C ARG A 269 19.82 10.87 -7.07
N LYS A 270 20.32 11.06 -8.29
CA LYS A 270 20.86 12.35 -8.73
C LYS A 270 19.82 13.47 -8.60
N GLY A 271 20.17 14.54 -7.89
CA GLY A 271 19.33 15.73 -7.71
C GLY A 271 18.26 15.61 -6.62
N GLU A 272 18.14 14.45 -5.95
CA GLU A 272 17.03 14.17 -5.05
C GLU A 272 17.13 14.93 -3.72
N ALA A 273 18.33 15.02 -3.14
CA ALA A 273 18.56 15.78 -1.91
C ALA A 273 18.26 17.27 -2.12
N GLU A 274 18.77 17.86 -3.21
CA GLU A 274 18.52 19.27 -3.50
C GLU A 274 17.04 19.55 -3.82
N GLN A 275 16.36 18.58 -4.44
CA GLN A 275 14.92 18.68 -4.71
C GLN A 275 14.11 18.69 -3.42
N VAL A 276 14.40 17.79 -2.48
CA VAL A 276 13.73 17.77 -1.17
C VAL A 276 14.02 19.05 -0.39
N GLU A 277 15.27 19.53 -0.38
CA GLU A 277 15.64 20.74 0.36
C GLU A 277 14.92 22.00 -0.16
N LYS A 278 14.79 22.14 -1.48
CA LYS A 278 14.22 23.36 -2.09
C LYS A 278 12.72 23.28 -2.26
N ASP A 279 12.24 22.22 -2.92
CA ASP A 279 10.85 22.16 -3.37
C ASP A 279 9.93 21.91 -2.18
N TYR A 280 10.30 21.01 -1.27
CA TYR A 280 9.46 20.70 -0.11
C TYR A 280 9.29 21.90 0.82
N VAL A 281 10.40 22.61 1.13
CA VAL A 281 10.36 23.80 1.99
C VAL A 281 9.60 24.94 1.32
N ALA A 282 9.82 25.17 0.03
CA ALA A 282 9.13 26.23 -0.71
C ALA A 282 7.60 26.02 -0.77
N ILE A 283 7.16 24.76 -0.82
CA ILE A 283 5.74 24.39 -0.96
C ILE A 283 5.04 24.33 0.40
N THR A 284 5.67 23.71 1.39
CA THR A 284 5.03 23.46 2.69
C THR A 284 5.31 24.56 3.72
N GLY A 285 6.39 25.32 3.56
CA GLY A 285 6.88 26.25 4.57
C GLY A 285 7.45 25.57 5.81
N ALA A 286 7.66 24.25 5.77
CA ALA A 286 8.16 23.48 6.91
C ALA A 286 9.63 23.84 7.22
N THR A 287 9.98 23.83 8.50
CA THR A 287 11.38 23.91 8.93
C THR A 287 12.06 22.59 8.61
N LEU A 288 13.13 22.62 7.82
CA LEU A 288 13.87 21.42 7.41
C LEU A 288 15.30 21.45 7.95
N LYS A 289 15.67 20.43 8.73
CA LYS A 289 17.04 20.14 9.14
C LYS A 289 17.62 19.07 8.22
N VAL A 290 18.50 19.48 7.32
CA VAL A 290 19.26 18.59 6.45
C VAL A 290 20.51 18.12 7.17
N VAL A 291 20.73 16.81 7.21
CA VAL A 291 21.91 16.19 7.82
C VAL A 291 22.68 15.44 6.74
N ASP A 292 23.81 16.00 6.35
CA ASP A 292 24.77 15.33 5.46
C ASP A 292 25.51 14.24 6.26
N ALA A 293 25.29 12.99 5.86
CA ALA A 293 25.90 11.81 6.47
C ALA A 293 26.55 10.89 5.43
N GLU A 294 26.80 11.35 4.20
CA GLU A 294 27.29 10.51 3.10
C GLU A 294 28.58 9.77 3.48
N ASP A 295 29.59 10.49 3.98
CA ASP A 295 30.88 9.89 4.34
C ASP A 295 30.75 8.82 5.44
N ARG A 296 29.87 9.04 6.41
CA ARG A 296 29.60 8.07 7.49
C ARG A 296 29.00 6.77 6.96
N PHE A 297 28.08 6.86 6.02
CA PHE A 297 27.46 5.68 5.41
C PHE A 297 28.45 4.95 4.50
N LEU A 298 29.24 5.68 3.71
CA LEU A 298 30.26 5.10 2.85
C LEU A 298 31.35 4.38 3.66
N GLU A 299 31.81 4.97 4.77
CA GLU A 299 32.75 4.33 5.68
C GLU A 299 32.17 3.03 6.27
N ALA A 300 30.91 3.07 6.72
CA ALA A 300 30.24 1.91 7.29
C ALA A 300 29.98 0.78 6.27
N LEU A 301 29.84 1.11 4.98
CA LEU A 301 29.62 0.16 3.89
C LEU A 301 30.91 -0.35 3.24
N SER A 302 32.08 0.18 3.65
CA SER A 302 33.36 -0.22 3.07
C SER A 302 33.60 -1.72 3.17
N GLY A 303 33.91 -2.35 2.04
CA GLY A 303 34.17 -3.78 1.93
C GLY A 303 32.95 -4.69 2.05
N VAL A 304 31.74 -4.14 2.22
CA VAL A 304 30.51 -4.94 2.41
C VAL A 304 29.88 -5.26 1.05
N THR A 305 29.69 -6.55 0.79
CA THR A 305 29.07 -7.04 -0.45
C THR A 305 27.77 -7.81 -0.21
N ASP A 306 27.58 -8.38 0.98
CA ASP A 306 26.35 -9.11 1.33
C ASP A 306 25.15 -8.15 1.43
N PRO A 307 24.05 -8.39 0.70
CA PRO A 307 22.93 -7.46 0.63
C PRO A 307 22.19 -7.29 1.96
N GLU A 308 22.05 -8.36 2.73
CA GLU A 308 21.41 -8.31 4.04
C GLU A 308 22.25 -7.52 5.06
N GLU A 309 23.57 -7.66 5.00
CA GLU A 309 24.50 -6.86 5.79
C GLU A 309 24.45 -5.39 5.40
N LYS A 310 24.44 -5.04 4.09
CA LYS A 310 24.23 -3.66 3.63
C LYS A 310 22.95 -3.06 4.20
N ARG A 311 21.82 -3.78 4.09
CA ARG A 311 20.51 -3.35 4.60
C ARG A 311 20.57 -3.05 6.10
N LYS A 312 21.18 -3.95 6.89
CA LYS A 312 21.34 -3.77 8.35
C LYS A 312 22.22 -2.58 8.71
N ILE A 313 23.34 -2.40 8.00
CA ILE A 313 24.26 -1.29 8.23
C ILE A 313 23.57 0.05 7.93
N ILE A 314 22.93 0.15 6.76
CA ILE A 314 22.21 1.36 6.35
C ILE A 314 21.09 1.70 7.33
N GLY A 315 20.26 0.72 7.70
CA GLY A 315 19.20 0.93 8.69
C GLY A 315 19.74 1.40 10.04
N ARG A 316 20.80 0.77 10.55
CA ARG A 316 21.44 1.15 11.81
C ARG A 316 22.02 2.56 11.78
N GLU A 317 22.78 2.92 10.75
CA GLU A 317 23.38 4.24 10.66
C GLU A 317 22.32 5.33 10.45
N PHE A 318 21.26 5.05 9.69
CA PHE A 318 20.13 5.97 9.55
C PHE A 318 19.48 6.30 10.89
N ILE A 319 19.18 5.27 11.68
CA ILE A 319 18.59 5.43 13.01
C ILE A 319 19.49 6.29 13.91
N ARG A 320 20.80 6.00 13.95
CA ARG A 320 21.76 6.77 14.77
C ARG A 320 21.89 8.23 14.34
N VAL A 321 21.92 8.51 13.04
CA VAL A 321 22.00 9.88 12.53
C VAL A 321 20.71 10.62 12.80
N PHE A 322 19.57 9.97 12.59
CA PHE A 322 18.26 10.54 12.89
C PHE A 322 18.10 10.86 14.38
N GLU A 323 18.52 9.96 15.28
CA GLU A 323 18.51 10.19 16.73
C GLU A 323 19.35 11.40 17.13
N GLN A 324 20.56 11.52 16.57
CA GLN A 324 21.43 12.66 16.83
C GLN A 324 20.74 13.96 16.40
N ALA A 325 20.19 13.99 15.18
CA ALA A 325 19.48 15.15 14.66
C ALA A 325 18.24 15.50 15.48
N ALA A 326 17.47 14.48 15.91
CA ALA A 326 16.29 14.67 16.75
C ALA A 326 16.67 15.25 18.13
N ARG A 327 17.74 14.76 18.77
CA ARG A 327 18.24 15.32 20.04
C ARG A 327 18.67 16.78 19.88
N GLU A 328 19.35 17.12 18.80
CA GLU A 328 19.73 18.51 18.52
C GLU A 328 18.48 19.39 18.36
N VAL A 329 17.46 18.95 17.63
CA VAL A 329 16.17 19.67 17.49
C VAL A 329 15.45 19.84 18.84
N VAL A 330 15.49 18.81 19.69
CA VAL A 330 14.92 18.85 21.05
C VAL A 330 15.65 19.86 21.92
N VAL A 331 17.00 19.86 21.90
CA VAL A 331 17.81 20.81 22.68
C VAL A 331 17.58 22.24 22.19
N GLU A 332 17.65 22.47 20.87
CA GLU A 332 17.38 23.77 20.26
C GLU A 332 15.96 24.26 20.63
N SER A 333 14.96 23.37 20.61
CA SER A 333 13.58 23.72 21.01
C SER A 333 13.44 23.97 22.52
N GLY A 334 14.13 23.19 23.35
CA GLY A 334 14.12 23.31 24.81
C GLY A 334 14.79 24.59 25.30
N GLU A 335 15.83 25.06 24.62
CA GLU A 335 16.43 26.40 24.84
C GLU A 335 15.41 27.53 24.62
N HIS A 336 14.41 27.30 23.76
CA HIS A 336 13.30 28.21 23.51
C HIS A 336 12.04 27.89 24.36
N GLY A 337 12.15 26.98 25.33
CA GLY A 337 11.07 26.62 26.25
C GLY A 337 10.00 25.69 25.68
N ALA A 338 10.26 25.01 24.56
CA ALA A 338 9.32 24.11 23.90
C ALA A 338 9.72 22.63 24.10
N GLU A 339 8.74 21.79 24.42
CA GLU A 339 8.90 20.34 24.56
C GLU A 339 8.54 19.64 23.23
N VAL A 340 9.44 18.77 22.76
CA VAL A 340 9.19 17.91 21.60
C VAL A 340 8.69 16.56 22.10
N GLU A 341 7.44 16.23 21.79
CA GLU A 341 6.80 15.00 22.28
C GLU A 341 6.42 14.04 21.15
N PHE A 342 6.23 14.55 19.93
CA PHE A 342 5.63 13.77 18.86
C PHE A 342 6.62 13.44 17.74
N LEU A 343 6.44 12.24 17.16
CA LEU A 343 7.14 11.79 15.96
C LEU A 343 6.13 11.41 14.88
N VAL A 344 6.21 12.06 13.71
CA VAL A 344 5.37 11.74 12.55
C VAL A 344 5.91 10.52 11.82
N GLN A 345 5.01 9.60 11.47
CA GLN A 345 5.31 8.47 10.60
C GLN A 345 4.30 8.36 9.46
N GLY A 346 4.80 8.04 8.26
CA GLY A 346 3.98 7.78 7.08
C GLY A 346 3.44 6.35 7.01
N THR A 347 3.07 5.75 8.14
CA THR A 347 2.50 4.38 8.21
C THR A 347 1.20 4.33 7.39
N LEU A 348 1.06 3.32 6.52
CA LEU A 348 -0.12 3.17 5.67
C LEU A 348 -1.05 2.05 6.15
N TYR A 349 -2.26 2.03 5.61
CA TYR A 349 -3.26 1.01 5.96
C TYR A 349 -2.80 -0.45 5.73
N PRO A 350 -2.12 -0.79 4.62
CA PRO A 350 -1.58 -2.14 4.43
C PRO A 350 -0.59 -2.56 5.54
N ASP A 351 0.23 -1.63 6.06
CA ASP A 351 1.17 -1.93 7.14
C ASP A 351 0.45 -2.28 8.45
N VAL A 352 -0.67 -1.61 8.72
CA VAL A 352 -1.52 -1.90 9.89
C VAL A 352 -2.14 -3.29 9.78
N VAL A 353 -2.69 -3.63 8.62
CA VAL A 353 -3.33 -4.94 8.38
C VAL A 353 -2.32 -6.07 8.53
N GLU A 354 -1.12 -5.93 7.97
CA GLU A 354 -0.05 -6.93 8.10
C GLU A 354 0.42 -7.10 9.55
N SER A 355 0.48 -6.02 10.33
CA SER A 355 0.87 -6.05 11.75
C SER A 355 -0.26 -6.50 12.69
N GLY A 356 -1.51 -6.43 12.25
CA GLY A 356 -2.73 -6.69 13.03
C GLY A 356 -3.10 -8.17 13.20
N GLY A 357 -2.32 -9.11 12.65
CA GLY A 357 -2.45 -10.53 12.95
C GLY A 357 -3.46 -11.31 12.09
N GLY A 358 -3.47 -11.09 10.77
CA GLY A 358 -4.10 -12.03 9.83
C GLY A 358 -3.59 -13.45 10.05
N THR A 359 -4.47 -14.45 9.97
CA THR A 359 -4.22 -15.87 10.34
C THR A 359 -3.15 -16.59 9.49
N GLY A 360 -2.48 -15.90 8.56
CA GLY A 360 -1.46 -16.46 7.67
C GLY A 360 -0.21 -15.60 7.43
N THR A 361 -0.10 -14.40 7.99
CA THR A 361 1.07 -13.53 7.79
C THR A 361 1.91 -13.48 9.04
N ALA A 362 3.06 -14.16 9.02
CA ALA A 362 4.09 -13.97 10.03
C ALA A 362 4.40 -12.47 10.15
N ASN A 363 4.62 -11.98 11.38
CA ASN A 363 4.96 -10.59 11.74
C ASN A 363 6.31 -10.14 11.14
N ILE A 364 6.44 -10.15 9.81
CA ILE A 364 7.64 -9.77 9.04
C ILE A 364 7.55 -8.27 8.78
N LYS A 365 7.47 -7.44 9.83
CA LYS A 365 7.64 -5.97 9.72
C LYS A 365 7.88 -5.30 11.06
N SER A 366 8.40 -6.03 12.05
CA SER A 366 8.71 -5.51 13.40
C SER A 366 9.87 -4.49 13.43
N HIS A 367 10.45 -4.08 12.29
CA HIS A 367 11.71 -3.33 12.24
C HIS A 367 11.66 -2.01 11.46
N HIS A 368 10.50 -1.53 11.00
CA HIS A 368 10.45 -0.26 10.26
C HIS A 368 9.76 0.92 10.94
N ASN A 369 9.03 0.71 12.03
CA ASN A 369 8.46 1.81 12.80
C ASN A 369 9.00 1.78 14.24
N VAL A 370 9.88 2.73 14.54
CA VAL A 370 10.35 3.12 15.89
C VAL A 370 11.16 2.10 16.69
N GLY A 371 11.19 0.82 16.31
CA GLY A 371 11.87 -0.27 17.04
C GLY A 371 13.40 -0.15 17.18
N GLY A 372 14.00 0.96 16.73
CA GLY A 372 15.41 1.27 16.91
C GLY A 372 15.71 2.54 17.69
N LEU A 373 14.70 3.34 18.10
CA LEU A 373 14.96 4.50 18.96
C LEU A 373 15.37 4.01 20.36
N PRO A 374 16.35 4.67 21.00
CA PRO A 374 16.85 4.26 22.30
C PRO A 374 15.80 4.54 23.37
N GLU A 375 15.86 3.77 24.47
CA GLU A 375 14.83 3.81 25.54
C GLU A 375 14.65 5.20 26.18
N ASP A 376 15.63 6.10 26.02
CA ASP A 376 15.63 7.48 26.51
C ASP A 376 14.91 8.50 25.59
N LEU A 377 14.62 8.15 24.33
CA LEU A 377 13.85 8.97 23.39
C LEU A 377 12.41 8.46 23.31
N GLN A 378 11.56 8.96 24.20
CA GLN A 378 10.14 8.60 24.24
C GLN A 378 9.31 9.61 23.45
N PHE A 379 8.97 9.26 22.20
CA PHE A 379 8.01 10.02 21.40
C PHE A 379 6.65 9.31 21.36
N THR A 380 5.60 10.11 21.33
CA THR A 380 4.26 9.67 20.94
C THR A 380 4.11 9.74 19.42
N LEU A 381 3.57 8.71 18.79
CA LEU A 381 3.48 8.65 17.33
C LEU A 381 2.27 9.40 16.80
N VAL A 382 2.48 10.10 15.69
CA VAL A 382 1.43 10.71 14.87
C VAL A 382 1.48 10.02 13.50
N GLU A 383 0.46 9.20 13.21
CA GLU A 383 0.40 8.36 12.01
C GLU A 383 -0.78 8.78 11.12
N PRO A 384 -0.71 9.94 10.45
CA PRO A 384 -1.87 10.54 9.79
C PRO A 384 -2.37 9.78 8.55
N LEU A 385 -1.53 8.90 7.99
CA LEU A 385 -1.84 8.12 6.78
C LEU A 385 -2.28 6.69 7.10
N ARG A 386 -2.40 6.36 8.40
CA ARG A 386 -2.63 5.00 8.89
C ARG A 386 -3.90 4.35 8.35
N GLU A 387 -4.89 5.15 8.00
CA GLU A 387 -6.17 4.68 7.44
C GLU A 387 -6.18 4.65 5.91
N LEU A 388 -5.11 5.08 5.21
CA LEU A 388 -5.11 5.29 3.75
C LEU A 388 -4.31 4.23 2.99
N PHE A 389 -4.80 3.88 1.79
CA PHE A 389 -4.03 3.15 0.78
C PHE A 389 -3.08 4.06 0.02
N LYS A 390 -2.09 3.46 -0.66
CA LYS A 390 -1.03 4.19 -1.37
C LYS A 390 -1.53 5.14 -2.46
N ASP A 391 -2.57 4.75 -3.19
CA ASP A 391 -3.23 5.58 -4.20
C ASP A 391 -4.03 6.74 -3.59
N GLU A 392 -4.64 6.53 -2.43
CA GLU A 392 -5.30 7.59 -1.66
C GLU A 392 -4.28 8.62 -1.14
N VAL A 393 -3.14 8.16 -0.59
CA VAL A 393 -2.05 9.03 -0.16
C VAL A 393 -1.55 9.93 -1.29
N ARG A 394 -1.47 9.40 -2.52
CA ARG A 394 -1.09 10.20 -3.68
C ARG A 394 -2.10 11.31 -3.97
N LYS A 395 -3.39 10.97 -3.98
CA LYS A 395 -4.46 11.96 -4.18
C LYS A 395 -4.49 13.02 -3.07
N VAL A 396 -4.23 12.63 -1.82
CA VAL A 396 -4.05 13.57 -0.70
C VAL A 396 -2.86 14.50 -0.95
N GLY A 397 -1.74 13.97 -1.44
CA GLY A 397 -0.58 14.78 -1.82
C GLY A 397 -0.91 15.85 -2.86
N GLU A 398 -1.67 15.49 -3.89
CA GLU A 398 -2.13 16.45 -4.91
C GLU A 398 -3.05 17.53 -4.32
N GLU A 399 -3.99 17.15 -3.45
CA GLU A 399 -4.90 18.09 -2.77
C GLU A 399 -4.16 19.05 -1.82
N LEU A 400 -3.05 18.59 -1.23
CA LEU A 400 -2.15 19.42 -0.42
C LEU A 400 -1.28 20.36 -1.26
N GLY A 401 -1.31 20.25 -2.60
CA GLY A 401 -0.52 21.06 -3.52
C GLY A 401 0.91 20.57 -3.72
N LEU A 402 1.22 19.33 -3.34
CA LEU A 402 2.52 18.72 -3.65
C LEU A 402 2.63 18.48 -5.16
N PRO A 403 3.83 18.64 -5.73
CA PRO A 403 3.99 18.63 -7.17
C PRO A 403 3.90 17.18 -7.71
N PRO A 404 3.37 16.97 -8.92
CA PRO A 404 3.17 15.63 -9.46
C PRO A 404 4.45 14.77 -9.50
N GLU A 405 5.61 15.38 -9.76
CA GLU A 405 6.92 14.73 -9.75
C GLU A 405 7.31 14.18 -8.37
N MET A 406 6.80 14.76 -7.28
CA MET A 406 7.01 14.26 -5.93
C MET A 406 5.98 13.20 -5.55
N VAL A 407 4.73 13.34 -5.97
CA VAL A 407 3.62 12.45 -5.62
C VAL A 407 3.65 11.14 -6.42
N TRP A 408 3.95 11.24 -7.71
CA TRP A 408 3.91 10.11 -8.66
C TRP A 408 5.29 9.51 -8.94
N ARG A 409 6.32 9.96 -8.21
CA ARG A 409 7.64 9.31 -8.27
C ARG A 409 7.52 7.81 -8.04
N GLN A 410 8.33 7.07 -8.79
CA GLN A 410 8.50 5.64 -8.58
C GLN A 410 8.99 5.37 -7.15
N PRO A 411 8.51 4.31 -6.48
CA PRO A 411 9.03 3.87 -5.20
C PRO A 411 10.56 3.77 -5.21
N PHE A 412 11.17 4.18 -4.10
CA PHE A 412 12.61 4.10 -3.90
C PHE A 412 12.88 3.44 -2.55
N PRO A 413 13.70 2.38 -2.51
CA PRO A 413 13.95 1.64 -1.28
C PRO A 413 14.69 2.50 -0.26
N GLY A 414 14.47 2.25 1.04
CA GLY A 414 15.19 2.95 2.12
C GLY A 414 16.72 2.85 2.01
N PRO A 415 17.29 1.66 1.72
CA PRO A 415 18.71 1.51 1.39
C PRO A 415 19.19 2.23 0.11
N GLY A 416 18.27 2.80 -0.66
CA GLY A 416 18.52 3.55 -1.88
C GLY A 416 19.31 2.77 -2.92
N LEU A 417 20.32 3.43 -3.50
CA LEU A 417 21.22 2.83 -4.48
C LEU A 417 22.13 1.73 -3.89
N GLY A 418 22.20 1.60 -2.56
CA GLY A 418 23.04 0.59 -1.90
C GLY A 418 22.67 -0.85 -2.26
N ILE A 419 21.39 -1.12 -2.57
CA ILE A 419 20.88 -2.43 -3.03
C ILE A 419 20.71 -2.50 -4.56
N ARG A 420 21.16 -1.47 -5.28
CA ARG A 420 21.16 -1.42 -6.75
C ARG A 420 22.57 -1.53 -7.32
N ILE A 421 23.56 -1.73 -6.47
CA ILE A 421 24.95 -2.01 -6.82
C ILE A 421 25.25 -3.44 -6.37
N ILE A 422 25.40 -4.35 -7.33
CA ILE A 422 25.80 -5.72 -7.03
C ILE A 422 27.31 -5.72 -6.76
N GLY A 423 27.67 -5.95 -5.49
CA GLY A 423 29.03 -5.81 -4.97
C GLY A 423 29.18 -4.63 -3.99
N GLU A 424 30.42 -4.22 -3.71
CA GLU A 424 30.73 -3.14 -2.77
C GLU A 424 30.15 -1.79 -3.22
N VAL A 425 29.65 -1.00 -2.27
CA VAL A 425 29.12 0.35 -2.50
C VAL A 425 30.24 1.38 -2.29
N THR A 426 30.64 2.07 -3.35
CA THR A 426 31.65 3.13 -3.31
C THR A 426 31.13 4.42 -3.94
N ARG A 427 31.75 5.56 -3.63
CA ARG A 427 31.42 6.87 -4.21
C ARG A 427 31.41 6.83 -5.75
N ASP A 428 32.47 6.31 -6.36
CA ASP A 428 32.57 6.16 -7.82
C ASP A 428 31.44 5.30 -8.41
N ARG A 429 31.11 4.17 -7.77
CA ARG A 429 30.03 3.27 -8.23
C ARG A 429 28.65 3.92 -8.11
N LEU A 430 28.44 4.71 -7.06
CA LEU A 430 27.22 5.49 -6.87
C LEU A 430 27.08 6.58 -7.94
N GLU A 431 28.15 7.30 -8.26
CA GLU A 431 28.15 8.31 -9.32
C GLU A 431 27.80 7.69 -10.68
N ILE A 432 28.45 6.59 -11.06
CA ILE A 432 28.15 5.84 -12.29
C ILE A 432 26.67 5.44 -12.35
N LEU A 433 26.16 4.87 -11.26
CA LEU A 433 24.77 4.41 -11.20
C LEU A 433 23.77 5.58 -11.21
N ARG A 434 24.07 6.69 -10.53
CA ARG A 434 23.24 7.91 -10.50
C ARG A 434 23.02 8.48 -11.90
N GLU A 435 24.07 8.54 -12.72
CA GLU A 435 23.95 9.01 -14.10
C GLU A 435 23.11 8.07 -14.97
N ALA A 436 23.34 6.76 -14.86
CA ALA A 436 22.57 5.76 -15.61
C ALA A 436 21.08 5.76 -15.23
N ASP A 437 20.77 5.83 -13.93
CA ASP A 437 19.41 5.95 -13.39
C ASP A 437 18.71 7.22 -13.87
N ALA A 438 19.42 8.36 -13.86
CA ALA A 438 18.88 9.64 -14.33
C ALA A 438 18.48 9.58 -15.82
N ILE A 439 19.34 9.02 -16.68
CA ILE A 439 19.06 8.87 -18.12
C ILE A 439 17.84 7.97 -18.34
N ALA A 440 17.78 6.82 -17.64
CA ALA A 440 16.66 5.90 -17.78
C ALA A 440 15.34 6.56 -17.39
N ARG A 441 15.30 7.27 -16.26
CA ARG A 441 14.10 7.99 -15.82
C ARG A 441 13.70 9.09 -16.81
N GLU A 442 14.64 9.91 -17.27
CA GLU A 442 14.38 11.01 -18.21
C GLU A 442 13.73 10.51 -19.51
N GLU A 443 14.24 9.42 -20.10
CA GLU A 443 13.69 8.87 -21.33
C GLU A 443 12.34 8.17 -21.13
N LEU A 444 12.11 7.52 -19.98
CA LEU A 444 10.80 6.95 -19.64
C LEU A 444 9.74 8.05 -19.46
N SER A 445 10.09 9.15 -18.77
CA SER A 445 9.19 10.30 -18.60
C SER A 445 8.92 11.01 -19.93
N ARG A 446 9.94 11.19 -20.78
CA ARG A 446 9.76 11.72 -22.16
C ARG A 446 8.84 10.87 -23.02
N ALA A 447 8.79 9.56 -22.76
CA ALA A 447 7.89 8.64 -23.44
C ALA A 447 6.48 8.60 -22.83
N GLY A 448 6.23 9.32 -21.73
CA GLY A 448 4.94 9.35 -21.05
C GLY A 448 4.62 8.08 -20.25
N LEU A 449 5.63 7.27 -19.90
CA LEU A 449 5.44 5.95 -19.29
C LEU A 449 5.40 5.96 -17.75
N ASP A 450 5.46 7.14 -17.12
CA ASP A 450 5.53 7.27 -15.65
C ASP A 450 4.29 6.72 -14.93
N ARG A 451 3.15 6.62 -15.63
CA ARG A 451 1.90 6.06 -15.09
C ARG A 451 1.74 4.57 -15.35
N ASP A 452 2.41 4.04 -16.38
CA ASP A 452 2.30 2.64 -16.80
C ASP A 452 3.33 1.75 -16.10
N ILE A 453 4.52 2.31 -15.86
CA ILE A 453 5.63 1.63 -15.19
C ILE A 453 5.62 2.00 -13.71
N TRP A 454 5.34 1.02 -12.87
CA TRP A 454 5.29 1.22 -11.42
C TRP A 454 6.67 1.55 -10.85
N GLN A 455 7.69 0.82 -11.30
CA GLN A 455 9.09 1.06 -10.93
C GLN A 455 10.03 0.59 -12.03
N CYS A 456 11.15 1.29 -12.24
CA CYS A 456 12.23 0.84 -13.11
C CYS A 456 13.60 0.98 -12.42
N PRO A 457 14.00 0.03 -11.55
CA PRO A 457 15.36 0.02 -11.02
C PRO A 457 16.39 -0.07 -12.15
N VAL A 458 17.42 0.77 -12.06
CA VAL A 458 18.68 0.57 -12.77
C VAL A 458 19.65 -0.10 -11.80
N VAL A 459 20.26 -1.20 -12.21
CA VAL A 459 21.17 -1.99 -11.37
C VAL A 459 22.56 -2.05 -12.00
N LEU A 460 23.59 -1.72 -11.23
CA LEU A 460 24.98 -1.78 -11.65
C LEU A 460 25.58 -3.14 -11.27
N LEU A 461 26.06 -3.90 -12.27
CA LEU A 461 26.82 -5.13 -12.05
C LEU A 461 28.29 -4.77 -11.83
N ALA A 462 28.62 -4.26 -10.65
CA ALA A 462 29.86 -3.54 -10.40
C ALA A 462 31.12 -4.43 -10.46
N ASP A 463 30.99 -5.72 -10.16
CA ASP A 463 32.11 -6.67 -10.26
C ASP A 463 32.19 -7.38 -11.62
N VAL A 464 31.23 -7.11 -12.52
CA VAL A 464 31.24 -7.62 -13.89
C VAL A 464 31.83 -6.58 -14.83
N ARG A 465 32.68 -7.05 -15.74
CA ARG A 465 33.22 -6.23 -16.83
C ARG A 465 32.95 -6.90 -18.17
N SER A 466 32.60 -6.10 -19.17
CA SER A 466 32.30 -6.58 -20.52
C SER A 466 33.17 -5.87 -21.57
N VAL A 467 33.53 -6.56 -22.64
CA VAL A 467 34.21 -5.93 -23.78
C VAL A 467 33.20 -5.07 -24.54
N GLY A 468 33.60 -3.83 -24.85
CA GLY A 468 32.90 -2.92 -25.74
C GLY A 468 33.85 -2.28 -26.75
N VAL A 469 33.27 -1.56 -27.71
CA VAL A 469 33.99 -0.69 -28.63
C VAL A 469 33.34 0.68 -28.57
N GLN A 470 34.07 1.67 -28.06
CA GLN A 470 33.62 3.07 -27.97
C GLN A 470 34.73 3.94 -28.56
N GLY A 471 34.39 4.80 -29.52
CA GLY A 471 35.35 5.70 -30.19
C GLY A 471 36.52 4.97 -30.88
N ASP A 472 36.23 3.87 -31.61
CA ASP A 472 37.22 3.01 -32.29
C ASP A 472 38.24 2.30 -31.38
N GLY A 473 38.13 2.46 -30.05
CA GLY A 473 38.97 1.80 -29.05
C GLY A 473 38.23 0.67 -28.32
N ARG A 474 38.97 -0.35 -27.88
CA ARG A 474 38.44 -1.41 -27.02
C ARG A 474 38.24 -0.87 -25.61
N THR A 475 37.04 -1.04 -25.05
CA THR A 475 36.71 -0.66 -23.67
C THR A 475 36.35 -1.85 -22.81
N TYR A 476 36.46 -1.68 -21.49
CA TYR A 476 36.15 -2.68 -20.48
C TYR A 476 35.27 -2.04 -19.38
N GLY A 477 33.99 -1.83 -19.71
CA GLY A 477 32.99 -1.19 -18.85
C GLY A 477 32.13 -2.18 -18.07
N HIS A 478 31.34 -1.64 -17.16
CA HIS A 478 30.31 -2.37 -16.42
C HIS A 478 29.07 -2.57 -17.28
N PRO A 479 28.37 -3.71 -17.15
CA PRO A 479 26.99 -3.81 -17.56
C PRO A 479 26.05 -3.15 -16.54
N VAL A 480 24.97 -2.57 -17.03
CA VAL A 480 23.80 -2.19 -16.21
C VAL A 480 22.54 -2.92 -16.65
N VAL A 481 21.64 -3.18 -15.70
CA VAL A 481 20.35 -3.81 -15.92
C VAL A 481 19.24 -2.79 -15.75
N LEU A 482 18.34 -2.70 -16.72
CA LEU A 482 17.08 -1.99 -16.61
C LEU A 482 16.00 -2.96 -16.17
N ARG A 483 15.19 -2.58 -15.17
CA ARG A 483 14.19 -3.47 -14.58
C ARG A 483 12.79 -2.85 -14.50
N PRO A 484 12.14 -2.54 -15.62
CA PRO A 484 10.81 -1.96 -15.60
C PRO A 484 9.77 -3.01 -15.17
N VAL A 485 8.97 -2.69 -14.16
CA VAL A 485 7.88 -3.54 -13.66
C VAL A 485 6.58 -2.76 -13.51
N SER A 486 5.47 -3.46 -13.76
CA SER A 486 4.12 -2.98 -13.50
C SER A 486 3.48 -3.87 -12.43
N SER A 487 2.83 -3.23 -11.46
CA SER A 487 2.22 -3.89 -10.32
C SER A 487 1.10 -3.02 -9.75
N GLU A 488 0.05 -3.65 -9.22
CA GLU A 488 -1.03 -2.97 -8.49
C GLU A 488 -0.79 -2.95 -6.98
N ASP A 489 -0.12 -3.98 -6.44
CA ASP A 489 -0.02 -4.24 -4.99
C ASP A 489 1.43 -4.49 -4.49
N ALA A 490 2.42 -4.43 -5.37
CA ALA A 490 3.82 -4.81 -5.15
C ALA A 490 4.06 -6.27 -4.70
N MET A 491 3.02 -7.07 -4.43
CA MET A 491 3.11 -8.48 -4.05
C MET A 491 3.38 -9.34 -5.28
N THR A 492 2.69 -9.06 -6.38
CA THR A 492 2.96 -9.63 -7.70
C THR A 492 3.33 -8.52 -8.67
N ALA A 493 4.26 -8.79 -9.59
CA ALA A 493 4.64 -7.82 -10.59
C ALA A 493 5.04 -8.53 -11.88
N ASP A 494 4.65 -7.96 -13.02
CA ASP A 494 5.16 -8.41 -14.31
C ASP A 494 6.11 -7.35 -14.88
N TRP A 495 7.05 -7.78 -15.72
CA TRP A 495 7.97 -6.84 -16.36
C TRP A 495 7.20 -5.99 -17.38
N SER A 496 7.46 -4.69 -17.43
CA SER A 496 6.73 -3.79 -18.33
C SER A 496 7.28 -3.88 -19.75
N ARG A 497 6.39 -3.97 -20.74
CA ARG A 497 6.75 -4.07 -22.16
C ARG A 497 7.08 -2.69 -22.73
N VAL A 498 8.22 -2.16 -22.30
CA VAL A 498 8.71 -0.85 -22.76
C VAL A 498 8.92 -0.86 -24.28
N PRO A 499 8.45 0.15 -25.03
CA PRO A 499 8.66 0.22 -26.47
C PRO A 499 10.15 0.10 -26.84
N TYR A 500 10.46 -0.71 -27.84
CA TYR A 500 11.86 -0.98 -28.21
C TYR A 500 12.64 0.28 -28.59
N ASP A 501 11.98 1.28 -29.19
CA ASP A 501 12.61 2.55 -29.52
C ASP A 501 13.03 3.36 -28.28
N VAL A 502 12.26 3.25 -27.19
CA VAL A 502 12.60 3.89 -25.90
C VAL A 502 13.77 3.18 -25.27
N LEU A 503 13.77 1.84 -25.26
CA LEU A 503 14.90 1.03 -24.78
C LEU A 503 16.19 1.30 -25.57
N ALA A 504 16.08 1.44 -26.89
CA ALA A 504 17.22 1.77 -27.75
C ALA A 504 17.79 3.16 -27.43
N LYS A 505 16.94 4.17 -27.19
CA LYS A 505 17.37 5.51 -26.76
C LYS A 505 18.07 5.47 -25.41
N ILE A 506 17.49 4.80 -24.41
CA ILE A 506 18.10 4.65 -23.09
C ILE A 506 19.48 3.99 -23.21
N SER A 507 19.57 2.87 -23.93
CA SER A 507 20.82 2.14 -24.14
C SER A 507 21.90 3.01 -24.80
N ASN A 508 21.52 3.72 -25.87
CA ASN A 508 22.43 4.61 -26.59
C ASN A 508 22.90 5.77 -25.71
N ARG A 509 22.01 6.40 -24.94
CA ARG A 509 22.37 7.51 -24.06
C ARG A 509 23.29 7.03 -22.93
N ILE A 510 22.94 5.97 -22.22
CA ILE A 510 23.78 5.41 -21.14
C ILE A 510 25.19 5.10 -21.64
N THR A 511 25.31 4.39 -22.77
CA THR A 511 26.63 3.97 -23.29
C THR A 511 27.46 5.09 -23.93
N ASN A 512 26.86 6.23 -24.26
CA ASN A 512 27.58 7.40 -24.79
C ASN A 512 27.89 8.45 -23.71
N GLU A 513 27.02 8.61 -22.72
CA GLU A 513 27.11 9.64 -21.69
C GLU A 513 27.83 9.13 -20.43
N VAL A 514 27.75 7.83 -20.10
CA VAL A 514 28.39 7.23 -18.93
C VAL A 514 29.54 6.31 -19.37
N ARG A 515 30.77 6.83 -19.30
CA ARG A 515 31.97 6.19 -19.91
C ARG A 515 32.28 4.81 -19.35
N GLU A 516 31.96 4.60 -18.08
CA GLU A 516 32.23 3.38 -17.34
C GLU A 516 31.26 2.26 -17.71
N ILE A 517 30.16 2.57 -18.41
CA ILE A 517 29.15 1.61 -18.86
C ILE A 517 29.29 1.40 -20.36
N ASN A 518 29.33 0.14 -20.78
CA ASN A 518 29.41 -0.20 -22.20
C ASN A 518 28.38 -1.24 -22.64
N ARG A 519 27.47 -1.62 -21.75
CA ARG A 519 26.43 -2.60 -22.01
C ARG A 519 25.21 -2.33 -21.14
N VAL A 520 24.03 -2.43 -21.76
CA VAL A 520 22.73 -2.31 -21.10
C VAL A 520 21.95 -3.59 -21.38
N THR A 521 21.34 -4.16 -20.34
CA THR A 521 20.47 -5.34 -20.44
C THR A 521 19.10 -5.05 -19.85
N LEU A 522 18.08 -5.82 -20.25
CA LEU A 522 16.72 -5.72 -19.73
C LEU A 522 16.40 -6.98 -18.91
N ASP A 523 15.92 -6.80 -17.69
CA ASP A 523 15.36 -7.89 -16.89
C ASP A 523 13.90 -8.13 -17.30
N VAL A 524 13.61 -9.34 -17.78
CA VAL A 524 12.28 -9.78 -18.25
C VAL A 524 11.67 -10.82 -17.30
N THR A 525 12.14 -10.85 -16.04
CA THR A 525 11.69 -11.80 -15.01
C THR A 525 10.54 -11.22 -14.20
N SER A 526 9.39 -11.89 -14.20
CA SER A 526 8.25 -11.54 -13.36
C SER A 526 8.52 -11.86 -11.88
N LYS A 527 7.73 -11.27 -10.98
CA LYS A 527 7.64 -11.61 -9.56
C LYS A 527 6.32 -12.35 -9.32
N PRO A 528 6.34 -13.64 -8.98
CA PRO A 528 7.49 -14.58 -8.94
C PRO A 528 8.00 -15.03 -10.34
N PRO A 529 9.22 -15.62 -10.48
CA PRO A 529 10.12 -16.06 -9.41
C PRO A 529 11.15 -15.01 -8.93
N GLY A 530 11.28 -13.87 -9.61
CA GLY A 530 12.19 -12.79 -9.19
C GLY A 530 11.62 -11.91 -8.08
N THR A 531 12.43 -10.98 -7.56
CA THR A 531 12.04 -9.88 -6.66
C THR A 531 12.10 -8.54 -7.38
N ILE A 532 11.49 -7.46 -6.85
CA ILE A 532 11.49 -6.18 -7.58
C ILE A 532 12.89 -5.52 -7.64
N GLU A 533 13.65 -5.60 -6.55
CA GLU A 533 15.05 -5.21 -6.51
C GLU A 533 15.92 -6.47 -6.73
N TRP A 534 17.19 -6.29 -7.11
CA TRP A 534 18.13 -7.41 -7.31
C TRP A 534 18.85 -7.87 -6.03
N GLU A 535 18.77 -7.07 -4.96
CA GLU A 535 19.29 -7.32 -3.59
C GLU A 535 18.27 -6.91 -2.54
#